data_AF-A0A9X3D2Y2-F1
#
_entry.id   AF-A0A9X3D2Y2-F1
#
_cell.length_a   1.000
_cell.length_b   1.000
_cell.length_c   1.000
_cell.angle_alpha   90.00
_cell.angle_beta   90.00
_cell.angle_gamma   90.00
#
_symmetry.space_group_name_H-M   'P 1'
#
loop_
_entity.id
_entity.type
_entity.pdbx_description
1 polymer ?
#
loop_
_entity_poly.entity_id
_entity_poly.type
_entity_poly.pdbx_seq_one_letter_code
_entity_poly.pdbx_strand_id
1 'polypeptide(L)'
;MWYYAFKYVLLGPILRVLGRPRIEGLENIPERGPAILASNHLAVMDSFYLPLMVRRRIYFLAKAEYFTGTGVKGAFQRWFFSAVGQIPIDRSGAEAAAGALTAARRQLEAGTLMGMYPEGTRSPDGRLYKGKTGLARVALDTGVPVIPVAMINTEKLNPPGTVIPRPSRIVIKVGEPLDFARYEGMQGNRFIERAVTDEIMYELMQLSGQQYVDIYAASLKNKPTAPAEPAAA
;
A
#
# COMPACT_ATOMS: atom_id res chain seq x y z
N MET A 1 -14.77 -8.29 14.81
CA MET A 1 -14.43 -9.61 15.41
C MET A 1 -13.39 -10.36 14.59
N TRP A 2 -13.65 -10.72 13.33
CA TRP A 2 -12.72 -11.51 12.51
C TRP A 2 -11.35 -10.86 12.24
N TYR A 3 -11.28 -9.54 12.02
CA TYR A 3 -10.01 -8.82 11.84
C TYR A 3 -9.01 -9.11 12.99
N TYR A 4 -9.48 -8.99 14.24
CA TYR A 4 -8.65 -9.22 15.42
C TYR A 4 -8.33 -10.71 15.62
N ALA A 5 -9.25 -11.62 15.27
CA ALA A 5 -8.98 -13.05 15.28
C ALA A 5 -7.86 -13.43 14.29
N PHE A 6 -7.91 -12.92 13.06
CA PHE A 6 -6.84 -13.14 12.07
C PHE A 6 -5.52 -12.55 12.54
N LYS A 7 -5.56 -11.34 13.12
CA LYS A 7 -4.37 -10.63 13.56
C LYS A 7 -3.69 -11.22 14.81
N TYR A 8 -4.44 -11.74 15.77
CA TYR A 8 -3.89 -12.16 17.06
C TYR A 8 -3.88 -13.67 17.29
N VAL A 9 -4.78 -14.42 16.63
CA VAL A 9 -4.98 -15.86 16.91
C VAL A 9 -4.61 -16.72 15.72
N LEU A 10 -4.99 -16.33 14.50
CA LEU A 10 -4.81 -17.17 13.30
C LEU A 10 -3.51 -16.84 12.56
N LEU A 11 -3.55 -15.85 11.67
CA LEU A 11 -2.46 -15.56 10.75
C LEU A 11 -1.30 -14.84 11.45
N GLY A 12 -1.60 -13.99 12.43
CA GLY A 12 -0.60 -13.16 13.10
C GLY A 12 0.54 -13.93 13.76
N PRO A 13 0.29 -14.95 14.61
CA PRO A 13 1.36 -15.76 15.20
C PRO A 13 2.30 -16.38 14.15
N ILE A 14 1.75 -16.91 13.07
CA ILE A 14 2.51 -17.50 11.96
C ILE A 14 3.40 -16.43 11.30
N LEU A 15 2.83 -15.27 10.99
CA LEU A 15 3.57 -14.15 10.42
C LEU A 15 4.66 -13.61 11.35
N ARG A 16 4.42 -13.59 12.67
CA ARG A 16 5.44 -13.17 13.66
C ARG A 16 6.64 -14.11 13.67
N VAL A 17 6.41 -15.42 13.54
CA VAL A 17 7.51 -16.40 13.47
C VAL A 17 8.25 -16.30 12.14
N LEU A 18 7.52 -16.20 11.03
CA LEU A 18 8.08 -16.18 9.67
C LEU A 18 8.84 -14.88 9.36
N GLY A 19 8.26 -13.75 9.71
CA GLY A 19 8.76 -12.42 9.38
C GLY A 19 9.59 -11.75 10.46
N ARG A 20 9.47 -12.20 11.72
CA ARG A 20 10.09 -11.58 12.92
C ARG A 20 10.05 -10.04 12.86
N PRO A 21 8.87 -9.44 12.63
CA PRO A 21 8.76 -8.05 12.23
C PRO A 21 9.21 -7.10 13.34
N ARG A 22 9.91 -6.03 12.96
CA ARG A 22 10.20 -4.87 13.81
C ARG A 22 9.52 -3.64 13.23
N ILE A 23 9.07 -2.75 14.11
CA ILE A 23 8.47 -1.47 13.72
C ILE A 23 9.14 -0.34 14.50
N GLU A 24 9.45 0.75 13.80
CA GLU A 24 10.03 1.98 14.32
C GLU A 24 9.08 3.14 13.97
N GLY A 25 8.96 4.14 14.86
CA GLY A 25 8.11 5.32 14.64
C GLY A 25 6.60 5.08 14.76
N LEU A 26 6.18 4.00 15.43
CA LEU A 26 4.75 3.64 15.56
C LEU A 26 3.92 4.75 16.23
N GLU A 27 4.55 5.55 17.08
CA GLU A 27 4.01 6.74 17.74
C GLU A 27 3.52 7.82 16.77
N ASN A 28 4.02 7.84 15.53
CA ASN A 28 3.57 8.78 14.50
C ASN A 28 2.18 8.44 13.96
N ILE A 29 1.66 7.23 14.24
CA ILE A 29 0.29 6.85 13.83
C ILE A 29 -0.70 7.33 14.88
N PRO A 30 -1.67 8.19 14.51
CA PRO A 30 -2.62 8.75 15.46
C PRO A 30 -3.51 7.65 16.05
N GLU A 31 -3.76 7.72 17.35
CA GLU A 31 -4.60 6.76 18.06
C GLU A 31 -6.08 6.79 17.62
N ARG A 32 -6.53 7.94 17.10
CA ARG A 32 -7.91 8.20 16.67
C ARG A 32 -7.92 9.12 15.44
N GLY A 33 -9.08 9.25 14.80
CA GLY A 33 -9.25 10.12 13.63
C GLY A 33 -8.66 9.55 12.34
N PRO A 34 -8.93 10.18 11.19
CA PRO A 34 -8.48 9.68 9.90
C PRO A 34 -7.01 9.99 9.62
N ALA A 35 -6.36 9.09 8.89
CA ALA A 35 -5.03 9.33 8.34
C ALA A 35 -4.77 8.41 7.14
N ILE A 36 -3.88 8.85 6.25
CA ILE A 36 -3.37 8.05 5.14
C ILE A 36 -2.00 7.49 5.54
N LEU A 37 -1.84 6.17 5.51
CA LEU A 37 -0.54 5.52 5.58
C LEU A 37 -0.04 5.32 4.15
N ALA A 38 0.83 6.21 3.69
CA ALA A 38 1.45 6.16 2.37
C ALA A 38 2.63 5.19 2.42
N SER A 39 2.57 4.06 1.73
CA SER A 39 3.60 3.01 1.82
C SER A 39 4.21 2.68 0.47
N ASN A 40 5.51 2.39 0.42
CA ASN A 40 6.09 1.66 -0.71
C ASN A 40 5.44 0.26 -0.84
N HIS A 41 5.50 -0.36 -2.02
CA HIS A 41 4.89 -1.67 -2.23
C HIS A 41 5.86 -2.68 -2.86
N LEU A 42 6.32 -3.64 -2.07
CA LEU A 42 7.33 -4.63 -2.43
C LEU A 42 6.73 -6.03 -2.63
N ALA A 43 5.75 -6.41 -1.81
CA ALA A 43 5.13 -7.74 -1.85
C ALA A 43 3.67 -7.71 -1.43
N VAL A 44 2.93 -8.78 -1.73
CA VAL A 44 1.55 -8.94 -1.20
C VAL A 44 1.55 -8.89 0.34
N MET A 45 2.65 -9.36 0.94
CA MET A 45 2.87 -9.41 2.37
C MET A 45 2.91 -8.04 3.05
N ASP A 46 3.08 -6.95 2.31
CA ASP A 46 3.01 -5.59 2.89
C ASP A 46 1.66 -5.34 3.56
N SER A 47 0.57 -5.71 2.87
CA SER A 47 -0.81 -5.61 3.35
C SER A 47 -1.15 -6.58 4.49
N PHE A 48 -0.20 -7.41 4.91
CA PHE A 48 -0.33 -8.31 6.06
C PHE A 48 0.52 -7.85 7.25
N TYR A 49 1.80 -7.51 6.99
CA TYR A 49 2.72 -7.10 8.06
C TYR A 49 2.41 -5.72 8.62
N LEU A 50 1.98 -4.76 7.79
CA LEU A 50 1.64 -3.43 8.29
C LEU A 50 0.42 -3.48 9.25
N PRO A 51 -0.73 -4.09 8.88
CA PRO A 51 -1.85 -4.31 9.81
C PRO A 51 -1.52 -5.14 11.06
N LEU A 52 -0.57 -6.07 10.94
CA LEU A 52 -0.12 -6.88 12.07
C LEU A 52 0.57 -6.04 13.14
N MET A 53 1.35 -5.04 12.74
CA MET A 53 2.16 -4.21 13.64
C MET A 53 1.44 -2.95 14.13
N VAL A 54 0.48 -2.42 13.37
CA VAL A 54 -0.28 -1.21 13.74
C VAL A 54 -1.53 -1.58 14.52
N ARG A 55 -1.75 -1.02 15.72
CA ARG A 55 -2.89 -1.39 16.60
C ARG A 55 -4.25 -1.19 15.92
N ARG A 56 -4.44 -0.03 15.29
CA ARG A 56 -5.67 0.36 14.59
C ARG A 56 -5.88 -0.47 13.32
N ARG A 57 -7.15 -0.70 12.96
CA ARG A 57 -7.50 -1.36 11.71
C ARG A 57 -7.15 -0.47 10.53
N ILE A 58 -6.34 -0.99 9.62
CA ILE A 58 -6.00 -0.35 8.34
C ILE A 58 -6.91 -0.91 7.26
N TYR A 59 -7.43 -0.03 6.42
CA TYR A 59 -8.21 -0.38 5.25
C TYR A 59 -7.38 -0.18 3.98
N PHE A 60 -7.55 -1.06 3.00
CA PHE A 60 -6.89 -0.94 1.70
C PHE A 60 -7.91 -1.10 0.58
N LEU A 61 -7.65 -0.49 -0.57
CA LEU A 61 -8.46 -0.72 -1.76
C LEU A 61 -8.02 -2.02 -2.46
N ALA A 62 -8.96 -2.93 -2.69
CA ALA A 62 -8.74 -4.21 -3.35
C ALA A 62 -9.55 -4.34 -4.63
N LYS A 63 -9.08 -5.22 -5.52
CA LYS A 63 -9.77 -5.63 -6.74
C LYS A 63 -11.17 -6.16 -6.44
N ALA A 64 -12.20 -5.64 -7.13
CA ALA A 64 -13.59 -6.07 -7.00
C ALA A 64 -13.78 -7.57 -7.26
N GLU A 65 -12.93 -8.16 -8.11
CA GLU A 65 -12.93 -9.58 -8.46
C GLU A 65 -12.72 -10.50 -7.24
N TYR A 66 -12.07 -10.01 -6.18
CA TYR A 66 -11.97 -10.75 -4.92
C TYR A 66 -13.30 -10.88 -4.18
N PHE A 67 -14.31 -10.10 -4.58
CA PHE A 67 -15.62 -10.05 -3.96
C PHE A 67 -16.72 -10.58 -4.87
N THR A 68 -16.51 -10.65 -6.19
CA THR A 68 -17.55 -11.08 -7.14
C THR A 68 -17.50 -12.56 -7.51
N GLY A 69 -16.50 -13.31 -7.01
CA GLY A 69 -16.41 -14.76 -7.24
C GLY A 69 -17.67 -15.53 -6.80
N THR A 70 -18.01 -16.60 -7.52
CA THR A 70 -19.19 -17.44 -7.29
C THR A 70 -18.84 -18.73 -6.51
N GLY A 71 -19.87 -19.39 -5.96
CA GLY A 71 -19.73 -20.63 -5.20
C GLY A 71 -19.08 -20.47 -3.82
N VAL A 72 -18.78 -21.61 -3.16
CA VAL A 72 -18.21 -21.65 -1.80
C VAL A 72 -16.86 -20.95 -1.73
N LYS A 73 -16.00 -21.15 -2.74
CA LYS A 73 -14.70 -20.48 -2.83
C LYS A 73 -14.84 -18.96 -2.95
N GLY A 74 -15.76 -18.48 -3.79
CA GLY A 74 -16.05 -17.06 -3.94
C GLY A 74 -16.62 -16.43 -2.66
N ALA A 75 -17.54 -17.14 -1.99
CA ALA A 75 -18.10 -16.70 -0.72
C ALA A 75 -17.03 -16.59 0.38
N PHE A 76 -16.14 -17.59 0.48
CA PHE A 76 -15.01 -17.55 1.43
C PHE A 76 -14.05 -16.41 1.11
N GLN A 77 -13.70 -16.20 -0.17
CA GLN A 77 -12.83 -15.12 -0.59
C GLN A 77 -13.42 -13.76 -0.24
N ARG A 78 -14.70 -13.51 -0.60
CA ARG A 78 -15.42 -12.28 -0.25
C ARG A 78 -15.42 -12.03 1.27
N TRP A 79 -15.74 -13.05 2.04
CA TRP A 79 -15.76 -12.97 3.51
C TRP A 79 -14.37 -12.63 4.06
N PHE A 80 -13.33 -13.31 3.59
CA PHE A 80 -11.94 -13.10 4.05
C PHE A 80 -11.46 -11.67 3.76
N PHE A 81 -11.59 -11.21 2.52
CA PHE A 81 -11.15 -9.87 2.12
C PHE A 81 -11.93 -8.78 2.87
N SER A 82 -13.24 -8.95 3.05
CA SER A 82 -14.05 -8.02 3.88
C SER A 82 -13.61 -8.03 5.34
N ALA A 83 -13.32 -9.21 5.90
CA ALA A 83 -12.88 -9.36 7.28
C ALA A 83 -11.53 -8.69 7.56
N VAL A 84 -10.60 -8.70 6.59
CA VAL A 84 -9.26 -8.11 6.73
C VAL A 84 -9.17 -6.63 6.35
N GLY A 85 -10.31 -5.97 6.06
CA GLY A 85 -10.36 -4.52 5.83
C GLY A 85 -10.12 -4.09 4.39
N GLN A 86 -10.38 -4.97 3.43
CA GLN A 86 -10.22 -4.65 2.02
C GLN A 86 -11.54 -4.09 1.47
N ILE A 87 -11.44 -3.00 0.72
CA ILE A 87 -12.57 -2.28 0.14
C ILE A 87 -12.61 -2.59 -1.35
N PRO A 88 -13.70 -3.17 -1.87
CA PRO A 88 -13.80 -3.48 -3.29
C PRO A 88 -13.79 -2.19 -4.12
N ILE A 89 -12.94 -2.16 -5.14
CA ILE A 89 -12.95 -1.14 -6.18
C ILE A 89 -12.85 -1.80 -7.56
N ASP A 90 -13.61 -1.26 -8.50
CA ASP A 90 -13.40 -1.59 -9.90
C ASP A 90 -12.14 -0.86 -10.39
N ARG A 91 -11.20 -1.62 -10.94
CA ARG A 91 -9.95 -1.10 -11.49
C ARG A 91 -9.95 -1.08 -13.02
N SER A 92 -11.08 -1.41 -13.65
CA SER A 92 -11.26 -1.46 -15.10
C SER A 92 -11.98 -0.23 -15.64
N GLY A 93 -11.66 0.16 -16.87
CA GLY A 93 -12.28 1.29 -17.55
C GLY A 93 -11.71 2.66 -17.18
N ALA A 94 -12.23 3.70 -17.85
CA ALA A 94 -11.75 5.07 -17.72
C ALA A 94 -12.02 5.70 -16.34
N GLU A 95 -13.07 5.23 -15.64
CA GLU A 95 -13.53 5.79 -14.36
C GLU A 95 -12.92 5.11 -13.13
N ALA A 96 -12.20 4.00 -13.31
CA ALA A 96 -11.59 3.22 -12.24
C ALA A 96 -10.80 4.07 -11.23
N ALA A 97 -10.01 5.03 -11.74
CA ALA A 97 -9.24 5.92 -10.90
C ALA A 97 -10.15 6.82 -10.03
N ALA A 98 -11.20 7.40 -10.60
CA ALA A 98 -12.12 8.27 -9.86
C ALA A 98 -12.88 7.50 -8.78
N GLY A 99 -13.40 6.31 -9.10
CA GLY A 99 -14.09 5.45 -8.15
C GLY A 99 -13.23 5.04 -6.95
N ALA A 100 -11.95 4.72 -7.21
CA ALA A 100 -10.99 4.41 -6.16
C ALA A 100 -10.74 5.59 -5.20
N LEU A 101 -10.61 6.81 -5.74
CA LEU A 101 -10.42 8.01 -4.93
C LEU A 101 -11.66 8.31 -4.09
N THR A 102 -12.86 8.21 -4.65
CA THR A 102 -14.12 8.40 -3.91
C THR A 102 -14.27 7.39 -2.77
N ALA A 103 -13.94 6.12 -3.02
CA ALA A 103 -13.98 5.09 -1.98
C ALA A 103 -12.98 5.37 -0.83
N ALA A 104 -11.79 5.88 -1.15
CA ALA A 104 -10.80 6.28 -0.14
C ALA A 104 -11.30 7.47 0.70
N ARG A 105 -11.82 8.52 0.07
CA ARG A 105 -12.37 9.71 0.77
C ARG A 105 -13.47 9.31 1.76
N ARG A 106 -14.45 8.51 1.33
CA ARG A 106 -15.55 8.03 2.19
C ARG A 106 -15.04 7.31 3.45
N GLN A 107 -13.93 6.58 3.35
CA GLN A 107 -13.36 5.87 4.50
C GLN A 107 -12.60 6.80 5.43
N LEU A 108 -11.95 7.82 4.89
CA LEU A 108 -11.32 8.86 5.70
C LEU A 108 -12.39 9.69 6.42
N GLU A 109 -13.50 10.04 5.78
CA GLU A 109 -14.64 10.70 6.43
C GLU A 109 -15.21 9.87 7.59
N ALA A 110 -15.17 8.54 7.48
CA ALA A 110 -15.52 7.62 8.56
C ALA A 110 -14.46 7.49 9.68
N GLY A 111 -13.40 8.31 9.65
CA GLY A 111 -12.36 8.34 10.69
C GLY A 111 -11.39 7.16 10.67
N THR A 112 -11.26 6.46 9.54
CA THR A 112 -10.44 5.25 9.43
C THR A 112 -8.97 5.52 9.07
N LEU A 113 -8.10 4.53 9.29
CA LEU A 113 -6.76 4.52 8.71
C LEU A 113 -6.80 3.90 7.32
N MET A 114 -6.36 4.64 6.31
CA MET A 114 -6.33 4.18 4.93
C MET A 114 -4.88 3.87 4.52
N GLY A 115 -4.58 2.64 4.15
CA GLY A 115 -3.29 2.21 3.61
C GLY A 115 -3.24 2.36 2.10
N MET A 116 -2.28 3.14 1.60
CA MET A 116 -2.23 3.61 0.22
C MET A 116 -0.85 3.43 -0.37
N TYR A 117 -0.76 2.81 -1.55
CA TYR A 117 0.51 2.60 -2.25
C TYR A 117 0.63 3.59 -3.41
N PRO A 118 1.40 4.70 -3.29
CA PRO A 118 1.45 5.75 -4.30
C PRO A 118 2.00 5.26 -5.64
N GLU A 119 2.86 4.24 -5.67
CA GLU A 119 3.33 3.58 -6.92
C GLU A 119 2.17 2.95 -7.72
N GLY A 120 1.06 2.60 -7.05
CA GLY A 120 -0.12 1.97 -7.64
C GLY A 120 0.04 0.50 -8.05
N THR A 121 1.23 -0.07 -7.85
CA THR A 121 1.55 -1.48 -8.08
C THR A 121 2.74 -1.89 -7.21
N ARG A 122 2.86 -3.19 -6.92
CA ARG A 122 4.11 -3.76 -6.40
C ARG A 122 5.28 -3.48 -7.34
N SER A 123 6.40 -3.08 -6.75
CA SER A 123 7.72 -2.99 -7.35
C SER A 123 8.12 -4.34 -7.95
N PRO A 124 8.61 -4.38 -9.20
CA PRO A 124 9.05 -5.61 -9.85
C PRO A 124 10.39 -6.14 -9.30
N ASP A 125 11.24 -5.26 -8.77
CA ASP A 125 12.64 -5.56 -8.47
C ASP A 125 13.15 -4.95 -7.15
N GLY A 126 12.24 -4.40 -6.33
CA GLY A 126 12.59 -3.84 -5.03
C GLY A 126 13.07 -2.39 -5.06
N ARG A 127 13.14 -1.75 -6.24
CA ARG A 127 13.36 -0.29 -6.35
C ARG A 127 12.08 0.48 -6.10
N LEU A 128 12.20 1.78 -5.79
CA LEU A 128 11.07 2.68 -5.59
C LEU A 128 10.77 3.41 -6.90
N TYR A 129 9.54 3.28 -7.40
CA TYR A 129 9.15 3.84 -8.69
C TYR A 129 8.32 5.11 -8.57
N LYS A 130 8.22 5.87 -9.67
CA LYS A 130 7.43 7.10 -9.74
C LYS A 130 6.00 6.90 -9.21
N GLY A 131 5.64 7.69 -8.20
CA GLY A 131 4.31 7.71 -7.61
C GLY A 131 3.25 8.30 -8.55
N LYS A 132 2.03 7.79 -8.48
CA LYS A 132 0.84 8.37 -9.11
C LYS A 132 0.20 9.43 -8.21
N THR A 133 -0.42 10.44 -8.80
CA THR A 133 -0.98 11.59 -8.07
C THR A 133 -2.26 11.32 -7.30
N GLY A 134 -2.83 10.11 -7.40
CA GLY A 134 -4.09 9.77 -6.74
C GLY A 134 -4.04 9.93 -5.22
N LEU A 135 -2.93 9.57 -4.57
CA LEU A 135 -2.79 9.74 -3.11
C LEU A 135 -2.81 11.23 -2.73
N ALA A 136 -2.03 12.06 -3.43
CA ALA A 136 -1.99 13.50 -3.21
C ALA A 136 -3.37 14.16 -3.39
N ARG A 137 -4.15 13.72 -4.40
CA ARG A 137 -5.55 14.18 -4.56
C ARG A 137 -6.40 13.92 -3.34
N VAL A 138 -6.37 12.69 -2.81
CA VAL A 138 -7.14 12.35 -1.60
C VAL A 138 -6.65 13.16 -0.41
N ALA A 139 -5.34 13.31 -0.23
CA ALA A 139 -4.76 14.07 0.86
C ALA A 139 -5.20 15.54 0.83
N LEU A 140 -5.07 16.21 -0.33
CA LEU A 140 -5.45 17.61 -0.51
C LEU A 140 -6.96 17.83 -0.38
N ASP A 141 -7.79 16.90 -0.88
CA ASP A 141 -9.25 17.02 -0.78
C ASP A 141 -9.78 16.83 0.65
N THR A 142 -9.11 16.00 1.44
CA THR A 142 -9.60 15.63 2.77
C THR A 142 -8.89 16.35 3.90
N GLY A 143 -7.72 16.95 3.63
CA GLY A 143 -6.89 17.62 4.64
C GLY A 143 -6.34 16.68 5.72
N VAL A 144 -6.43 15.35 5.54
CA VAL A 144 -5.99 14.38 6.54
C VAL A 144 -4.47 14.23 6.55
N PRO A 145 -3.86 13.91 7.70
CA PRO A 145 -2.42 13.67 7.77
C PRO A 145 -2.00 12.49 6.88
N VAL A 146 -0.89 12.67 6.17
CA VAL A 146 -0.24 11.62 5.37
C VAL A 146 1.02 11.18 6.09
N ILE A 147 1.08 9.90 6.43
CA ILE A 147 2.17 9.32 7.21
C ILE A 147 2.93 8.36 6.30
N PRO A 148 4.19 8.63 5.96
CA PRO A 148 4.99 7.77 5.11
C PRO A 148 5.42 6.52 5.90
N VAL A 149 5.33 5.35 5.25
CA VAL A 149 5.65 4.05 5.83
C VAL A 149 6.54 3.27 4.86
N ALA A 150 7.75 2.94 5.30
CA ALA A 150 8.65 2.08 4.54
C ALA A 150 8.54 0.63 5.02
N MET A 151 8.11 -0.24 4.12
CA MET A 151 8.22 -1.69 4.23
C MET A 151 9.57 -2.14 3.69
N ILE A 152 10.30 -2.97 4.43
CA ILE A 152 11.64 -3.43 4.08
C ILE A 152 11.72 -4.95 4.21
N ASN A 153 12.32 -5.60 3.20
CA ASN A 153 12.57 -7.05 3.09
C ASN A 153 11.32 -7.95 2.91
N THR A 154 10.15 -7.38 2.64
CA THR A 154 8.93 -8.16 2.38
C THR A 154 8.98 -8.90 1.04
N GLU A 155 9.69 -8.35 0.05
CA GLU A 155 10.06 -8.99 -1.21
C GLU A 155 11.01 -10.17 -1.02
N LYS A 156 11.83 -10.18 0.03
CA LYS A 156 12.67 -11.35 0.37
C LYS A 156 11.83 -12.48 0.93
N LEU A 157 10.78 -12.14 1.71
CA LEU A 157 9.86 -13.11 2.29
C LEU A 157 8.94 -13.73 1.22
N ASN A 158 8.37 -12.89 0.36
CA ASN A 158 7.50 -13.33 -0.73
C ASN A 158 7.86 -12.59 -2.03
N PRO A 159 8.89 -13.07 -2.76
CA PRO A 159 9.28 -12.50 -4.03
C PRO A 159 8.12 -12.46 -5.03
N PRO A 160 8.03 -11.44 -5.91
CA PRO A 160 7.07 -11.40 -6.99
C PRO A 160 7.07 -12.72 -7.80
N GLY A 161 5.88 -13.29 -8.05
CA GLY A 161 5.72 -14.56 -8.77
C GLY A 161 5.77 -15.82 -7.90
N THR A 162 6.11 -15.70 -6.61
CA THR A 162 6.13 -16.86 -5.70
C THR A 162 4.85 -16.98 -4.86
N VAL A 163 4.47 -18.21 -4.54
CA VAL A 163 3.30 -18.52 -3.71
C VAL A 163 3.68 -18.90 -2.29
N ILE A 164 4.80 -19.62 -2.12
CA ILE A 164 5.27 -20.10 -0.82
C ILE A 164 6.25 -19.07 -0.24
N PRO A 165 5.94 -18.44 0.90
CA PRO A 165 6.86 -17.49 1.52
C PRO A 165 8.00 -18.21 2.25
N ARG A 166 9.14 -17.54 2.40
CA ARG A 166 10.31 -18.02 3.13
C ARG A 166 10.67 -17.08 4.28
N PRO A 167 11.23 -17.57 5.40
CA PRO A 167 11.57 -16.70 6.53
C PRO A 167 12.50 -15.54 6.12
N SER A 168 12.19 -14.34 6.58
CA SER A 168 12.98 -13.12 6.36
C SER A 168 12.67 -12.11 7.47
N ARG A 169 13.63 -11.26 7.85
CA ARG A 169 13.39 -10.22 8.86
C ARG A 169 12.74 -9.00 8.22
N ILE A 170 11.47 -8.77 8.56
CA ILE A 170 10.70 -7.62 8.10
C ILE A 170 10.97 -6.42 9.01
N VAL A 171 11.22 -5.27 8.40
CA VAL A 171 11.31 -3.99 9.10
C VAL A 171 10.27 -3.04 8.53
N ILE A 172 9.59 -2.34 9.43
CA ILE A 172 8.62 -1.30 9.11
C ILE A 172 9.11 -0.02 9.75
N LYS A 173 9.28 1.05 8.97
CA LYS A 173 9.61 2.37 9.48
C LYS A 173 8.48 3.32 9.18
N VAL A 174 7.96 3.98 10.21
CA VAL A 174 6.90 4.96 10.09
C VAL A 174 7.52 6.34 10.30
N GLY A 175 7.47 7.18 9.27
CA GLY A 175 7.98 8.56 9.35
C GLY A 175 7.00 9.51 10.02
N GLU A 176 7.43 10.76 10.16
CA GLU A 176 6.60 11.83 10.71
C GLU A 176 5.43 12.16 9.76
N PRO A 177 4.27 12.59 10.29
CA PRO A 177 3.17 13.06 9.46
C PRO A 177 3.60 14.25 8.59
N LEU A 178 3.33 14.17 7.30
CA LEU A 178 3.59 15.24 6.34
C LEU A 178 2.48 16.28 6.40
N ASP A 179 2.88 17.55 6.45
CA ASP A 179 1.98 18.69 6.46
C ASP A 179 1.84 19.31 5.07
N PHE A 180 0.61 19.29 4.57
CA PHE A 180 0.23 19.88 3.29
C PHE A 180 -0.70 21.09 3.42
N ALA A 181 -0.85 21.66 4.62
CA ALA A 181 -1.69 22.84 4.86
C ALA A 181 -1.35 24.03 3.93
N ARG A 182 -0.07 24.17 3.54
CA ARG A 182 0.37 25.18 2.55
C ARG A 182 -0.26 25.05 1.16
N TYR A 183 -0.92 23.94 0.86
CA TYR A 183 -1.62 23.65 -0.40
C TYR A 183 -3.14 23.60 -0.24
N GLU A 184 -3.67 24.01 0.92
CA GLU A 184 -5.11 24.10 1.14
C GLU A 184 -5.78 25.02 0.09
N GLY A 185 -6.92 24.58 -0.43
CA GLY A 185 -7.63 25.28 -1.51
C GLY A 185 -7.03 25.11 -2.91
N MET A 186 -5.92 24.38 -3.06
CA MET A 186 -5.25 24.14 -4.35
C MET A 186 -5.58 22.76 -4.96
N GLN A 187 -6.63 22.11 -4.47
CA GLN A 187 -7.09 20.83 -5.01
C GLN A 187 -7.40 20.90 -6.52
N GLY A 188 -7.08 19.85 -7.26
CA GLY A 188 -7.26 19.80 -8.72
C GLY A 188 -6.16 20.48 -9.53
N ASN A 189 -5.23 21.20 -8.90
CA ASN A 189 -4.04 21.70 -9.59
C ASN A 189 -3.02 20.58 -9.80
N ARG A 190 -2.86 20.13 -11.05
CA ARG A 190 -1.96 19.02 -11.42
C ARG A 190 -0.50 19.21 -10.98
N PHE A 191 -0.01 20.45 -10.90
CA PHE A 191 1.37 20.73 -10.50
C PHE A 191 1.56 20.58 -8.99
N ILE A 192 0.56 21.01 -8.21
CA ILE A 192 0.54 20.85 -6.76
C ILE A 192 0.38 19.38 -6.38
N GLU A 193 -0.55 18.67 -7.02
CA GLU A 193 -0.72 17.22 -6.81
C GLU A 193 0.57 16.44 -7.10
N ARG A 194 1.31 16.83 -8.15
CA ARG A 194 2.60 16.23 -8.49
C ARG A 194 3.66 16.53 -7.44
N ALA A 195 3.79 17.79 -7.02
CA ALA A 195 4.74 18.21 -5.99
C ALA A 195 4.51 17.47 -4.67
N VAL A 196 3.25 17.40 -4.20
CA VAL A 196 2.87 16.63 -3.00
C VAL A 196 3.21 15.15 -3.16
N THR A 197 2.95 14.57 -4.34
CA THR A 197 3.31 13.18 -4.58
C THR A 197 4.83 12.98 -4.54
N ASP A 198 5.60 13.89 -5.13
CA ASP A 198 7.06 13.80 -5.17
C ASP A 198 7.67 13.93 -3.77
N GLU A 199 7.12 14.79 -2.92
CA GLU A 199 7.49 14.90 -1.50
C GLU A 199 7.22 13.59 -0.74
N ILE A 200 6.03 13.01 -0.90
CA ILE A 200 5.72 11.69 -0.29
C ILE A 200 6.69 10.61 -0.78
N MET A 201 6.98 10.59 -2.08
CA MET A 201 7.91 9.62 -2.66
C MET A 201 9.35 9.83 -2.17
N TYR A 202 9.76 11.08 -1.97
CA TYR A 202 11.06 11.42 -1.41
C TYR A 202 11.20 10.93 0.03
N GLU A 203 10.18 11.15 0.87
CA GLU A 203 10.16 10.64 2.24
C GLU A 203 10.18 9.11 2.30
N LEU A 204 9.43 8.45 1.41
CA LEU A 204 9.52 7.00 1.26
C LEU A 204 10.91 6.53 0.82
N MET A 205 11.58 7.26 -0.07
CA MET A 205 12.95 6.96 -0.50
C MET A 205 13.92 7.05 0.68
N GLN A 206 13.84 8.12 1.47
CA GLN A 206 14.71 8.32 2.64
C GLN A 206 14.48 7.25 3.71
N LEU A 207 13.22 6.96 4.05
CA LEU A 207 12.87 5.97 5.06
C LEU A 207 13.28 4.55 4.66
N SER A 208 13.04 4.19 3.39
CA SER A 208 13.28 2.85 2.88
C SER A 208 14.73 2.58 2.49
N GLY A 209 15.48 3.61 2.11
CA GLY A 209 16.80 3.49 1.49
C GLY A 209 16.75 2.86 0.08
N GLN A 210 15.57 2.78 -0.55
CA GLN A 210 15.43 2.24 -1.89
C GLN A 210 16.01 3.20 -2.93
N GLN A 211 16.59 2.66 -3.99
CA GLN A 211 16.93 3.44 -5.18
C GLN A 211 15.63 3.92 -5.86
N TYR A 212 15.51 5.23 -6.06
CA TYR A 212 14.39 5.83 -6.79
C TYR A 212 14.58 5.73 -8.31
N VAL A 213 13.48 5.48 -9.03
CA VAL A 213 13.43 5.41 -10.50
C VAL A 213 12.26 6.24 -11.00
N ASP A 214 12.54 7.29 -11.79
CA ASP A 214 11.51 8.23 -12.27
C ASP A 214 10.70 7.72 -13.49
N ILE A 215 10.23 6.47 -13.41
CA ILE A 215 9.27 5.89 -14.36
C ILE A 215 8.17 5.16 -13.59
N TYR A 216 6.99 5.03 -14.20
CA TYR A 216 5.91 4.25 -13.60
C TYR A 216 6.20 2.75 -13.70
N ALA A 217 6.20 2.02 -12.59
CA ALA A 217 6.43 0.57 -12.56
C ALA A 217 5.49 -0.23 -13.50
N ALA A 218 4.27 0.28 -13.75
CA ALA A 218 3.32 -0.34 -14.67
C ALA A 218 3.83 -0.41 -16.13
N SER A 219 4.70 0.52 -16.57
CA SER A 219 5.26 0.50 -17.92
C SER A 219 6.25 -0.64 -18.14
N LEU A 220 6.88 -1.14 -17.07
CA LEU A 220 7.82 -2.27 -17.14
C LEU A 220 7.11 -3.62 -17.28
N LYS A 221 5.89 -3.75 -16.75
CA LYS A 221 5.10 -4.99 -16.85
C LYS A 221 4.52 -5.24 -18.24
N ASN A 222 4.47 -4.19 -19.07
CA ASN A 222 3.90 -4.23 -20.42
C ASN A 222 4.97 -4.32 -21.51
N LYS A 223 6.26 -4.39 -21.18
CA LYS A 223 7.31 -4.66 -22.17
C LYS A 223 7.39 -6.17 -22.41
N PRO A 224 7.36 -6.65 -23.67
CA PRO A 224 7.76 -8.02 -23.98
C PRO A 224 9.17 -8.22 -23.44
N THR A 225 9.42 -9.31 -22.71
CA THR A 225 10.77 -9.73 -22.36
C THR A 225 11.59 -9.81 -23.63
N ALA A 226 12.64 -8.99 -23.74
CA ALA A 226 13.63 -9.15 -24.79
C ALA A 226 14.19 -10.58 -24.70
N PRO A 227 14.41 -11.27 -25.84
CA PRO A 227 15.00 -12.59 -25.82
C PRO A 227 16.36 -12.52 -25.12
N ALA A 228 16.59 -13.46 -24.21
CA ALA A 228 17.87 -13.59 -23.51
C ALA A 228 18.99 -13.67 -24.56
N GLU A 229 20.02 -12.83 -24.40
CA GLU A 229 21.22 -12.93 -25.23
C GLU A 229 21.78 -14.35 -25.12
N PRO A 230 22.13 -15.00 -26.24
CA PRO A 230 22.75 -16.31 -26.21
C PRO A 230 24.06 -16.19 -25.43
N ALA A 231 24.24 -17.07 -24.45
CA ALA A 231 25.48 -17.19 -23.71
C ALA A 231 26.64 -17.34 -24.71
N ALA A 232 27.59 -16.42 -24.65
CA ALA A 232 28.81 -16.50 -25.43
C ALA A 232 29.52 -17.83 -25.11
N ALA A 233 29.73 -18.62 -26.17
CA ALA A 233 30.48 -19.88 -26.13
C ALA A 233 31.99 -19.64 -26.09
#